data_AF-A0AA86MWM6-F1
#
_entry.id   AF-A0AA86MWM6-F1
#
_cell.length_a   1.000
_cell.length_b   1.000
_cell.length_c   1.000
_cell.angle_alpha   90.00
_cell.angle_beta   90.00
_cell.angle_gamma   90.00
#
_symmetry.space_group_name_H-M   'P 1'
#
loop_
_entity.id
_entity.type
_entity.pdbx_description
1 polymer ?
#
loop_
_entity_poly.entity_id
_entity_poly.type
_entity_poly.pdbx_seq_one_letter_code
_entity_poly.pdbx_strand_id
1 'polypeptide(L)'
;MMVKVEGSVQAYVERKSKDNKLFRSVDVYVKGKDPGTLRLNIPEESLALVELCKQMEGKPGRASVELRKFEQTGRIFFDLVALEAMK
;
A
#
# COMPACT_ATOMS: atom_id res chain seq x y z
N MET A 1 14.53 -0.56 2.67
CA MET A 1 14.76 0.63 1.79
C MET A 1 13.44 1.39 1.70
N MET A 2 13.45 2.73 1.69
CA MET A 2 12.22 3.52 1.59
C MET A 2 12.14 4.22 0.24
N VAL A 3 10.97 4.16 -0.42
CA VAL A 3 10.71 4.82 -1.70
C VAL A 3 9.39 5.57 -1.65
N LYS A 4 9.25 6.59 -2.50
CA LYS A 4 7.98 7.29 -2.70
C LYS A 4 7.42 6.94 -4.06
N VAL A 5 6.12 6.68 -4.10
CA VAL A 5 5.38 6.25 -5.28
C VAL A 5 4.22 7.20 -5.48
N GLU A 6 4.14 7.83 -6.64
CA GLU A 6 3.06 8.73 -7.01
C GLU A 6 2.09 8.00 -7.95
N GLY A 7 0.80 8.13 -7.70
CA GLY A 7 -0.20 7.36 -8.43
C GLY A 7 -1.62 7.73 -8.06
N SER A 8 -2.57 6.93 -8.52
CA SER A 8 -3.98 7.03 -8.14
C SER A 8 -4.35 5.88 -7.24
N VAL A 9 -4.88 6.18 -6.04
CA VAL A 9 -5.36 5.17 -5.09
C VAL A 9 -6.61 4.53 -5.67
N GLN A 10 -6.55 3.22 -5.91
CA GLN A 10 -7.62 2.48 -6.59
C GLN A 10 -8.60 1.86 -5.61
N ALA A 11 -8.10 1.15 -4.60
CA ALA A 11 -8.96 0.39 -3.68
C ALA A 11 -8.29 0.13 -2.34
N TYR A 12 -9.07 0.24 -1.26
CA TYR A 12 -8.74 -0.38 0.02
C TYR A 12 -9.20 -1.85 0.03
N VAL A 13 -8.34 -2.77 0.49
CA VAL A 13 -8.55 -4.21 0.42
C VAL A 13 -8.36 -4.86 1.80
N GLU A 14 -9.33 -5.67 2.22
CA GLU A 14 -9.24 -6.52 3.40
C GLU A 14 -9.24 -8.00 3.00
N ARG A 15 -8.35 -8.79 3.61
CA ARG A 15 -8.27 -10.24 3.41
C ARG A 15 -8.13 -10.93 4.76
N LYS A 16 -8.89 -11.99 5.00
CA LYS A 16 -8.72 -12.85 6.18
C LYS A 16 -7.94 -14.10 5.80
N SER A 17 -6.95 -14.50 6.60
CA SER A 17 -6.34 -15.83 6.46
C SER A 17 -7.25 -16.92 7.02
N LYS A 18 -6.85 -18.18 6.81
CA LYS A 18 -7.50 -19.36 7.41
C LYS A 18 -7.54 -19.30 8.94
N ASP A 19 -6.56 -18.62 9.56
CA ASP A 19 -6.46 -18.45 11.01
C ASP A 19 -7.19 -17.19 11.52
N ASN A 20 -8.13 -16.63 10.73
CA ASN A 20 -8.87 -15.40 11.02
C ASN A 20 -8.02 -14.13 11.18
N LYS A 21 -6.73 -14.17 10.83
CA LYS A 21 -5.88 -12.99 10.85
C LYS A 21 -6.27 -12.03 9.72
N LEU A 22 -6.51 -10.76 10.05
CA LEU A 22 -6.94 -9.73 9.10
C LEU A 22 -5.73 -9.01 8.50
N PHE A 23 -5.63 -9.05 7.18
CA PHE A 23 -4.62 -8.35 6.39
C PHE A 23 -5.28 -7.21 5.64
N ARG A 24 -4.65 -6.05 5.68
CA ARG A 24 -5.12 -4.86 5.00
C ARG A 24 -4.08 -4.42 3.97
N SER A 25 -4.55 -3.90 2.85
CA SER A 25 -3.69 -3.33 1.83
C SER A 25 -4.41 -2.24 1.06
N VAL A 26 -3.66 -1.40 0.39
CA VAL A 26 -4.18 -0.44 -0.59
C VAL A 26 -3.56 -0.70 -1.96
N ASP A 27 -4.38 -0.63 -2.99
CA ASP A 27 -3.95 -0.74 -4.38
C ASP A 27 -3.72 0.67 -4.93
N VAL A 28 -2.51 0.95 -5.43
CA VAL A 28 -2.13 2.24 -6.02
C VAL A 28 -1.73 2.01 -7.47
N TYR A 29 -2.42 2.66 -8.40
CA TYR A 29 -2.04 2.66 -9.80
C TYR A 29 -0.90 3.65 -10.03
N VAL A 30 0.27 3.14 -10.38
CA VAL A 30 1.48 3.92 -10.57
C VAL A 30 1.67 4.17 -12.06
N LYS A 31 1.85 5.44 -12.44
CA LYS A 31 2.27 5.81 -13.78
C LYS A 31 3.79 5.83 -13.81
N GLY A 32 4.39 5.02 -14.66
CA GLY A 32 5.84 4.90 -14.78
C GLY A 32 6.25 4.25 -16.08
N LYS A 33 7.52 3.84 -16.18
CA LYS A 33 8.03 3.12 -17.35
C LYS A 33 7.26 1.81 -17.60
N ASP A 34 6.85 1.14 -16.54
CA ASP A 34 5.94 0.00 -16.56
C ASP A 34 4.72 0.34 -15.67
N PRO A 35 3.63 0.86 -16.25
CA PRO A 35 2.48 1.29 -15.49
C PRO A 35 1.68 0.09 -14.98
N GLY A 36 1.25 0.15 -13.71
CA GLY A 36 0.53 -0.95 -13.11
C GLY A 36 0.03 -0.68 -11.70
N THR A 37 -0.72 -1.64 -11.17
CA THR A 37 -1.23 -1.58 -9.80
C THR A 37 -0.22 -2.17 -8.83
N LEU A 38 0.28 -1.34 -7.93
CA LEU A 38 1.13 -1.74 -6.82
C LEU A 38 0.25 -1.93 -5.57
N ARG A 39 0.26 -3.14 -5.00
CA ARG A 39 -0.41 -3.43 -3.73
C ARG A 39 0.54 -3.18 -2.57
N LEU A 40 0.13 -2.31 -1.66
CA LEU A 40 0.90 -1.91 -0.48
C LEU A 40 0.19 -2.43 0.78
N ASN A 41 0.88 -3.21 1.61
CA ASN A 41 0.28 -3.70 2.85
C ASN A 41 0.17 -2.57 3.87
N ILE A 42 -0.90 -2.54 4.63
CA ILE A 42 -1.09 -1.59 5.73
C ILE A 42 -0.76 -2.34 7.03
N PRO A 43 0.23 -1.87 7.81
CA PRO A 43 0.55 -2.46 9.12
C PRO A 43 -0.69 -2.48 10.05
N GLU A 44 -0.84 -3.55 10.83
CA GLU A 44 -2.05 -3.81 11.63
C GLU A 44 -2.32 -2.73 12.68
N GLU A 45 -1.24 -2.14 13.21
CA GLU A 45 -1.22 -1.09 14.21
C GLU A 45 -1.62 0.30 13.67
N SER A 46 -1.66 0.48 12.34
CA SER A 46 -1.83 1.79 11.71
C SER A 46 -3.29 2.10 11.37
N LEU A 47 -4.16 2.23 12.38
CA LEU A 47 -5.60 2.51 12.19
C LEU A 47 -5.85 3.84 11.44
N ALA A 48 -5.10 4.90 11.74
CA ALA A 48 -5.24 6.19 11.04
C ALA A 48 -4.93 6.08 9.54
N LEU A 49 -3.97 5.21 9.17
CA LEU A 49 -3.60 4.99 7.78
C LEU A 49 -4.69 4.23 7.03
N VAL A 50 -5.41 3.33 7.70
CA VAL A 50 -6.58 2.63 7.15
C VAL A 50 -7.68 3.62 6.76
N GLU A 51 -8.04 4.52 7.66
CA GLU A 51 -9.07 5.53 7.38
C GLU A 51 -8.67 6.45 6.22
N LEU A 52 -7.40 6.89 6.22
CA LEU A 52 -6.87 7.73 5.15
C LEU A 52 -6.90 7.01 3.80
N CYS A 53 -6.52 5.73 3.73
CA CYS A 53 -6.60 4.95 2.49
C CYS A 53 -8.02 4.87 1.94
N LYS A 54 -9.02 4.66 2.80
CA LYS A 54 -10.44 4.65 2.40
C LYS A 54 -10.89 6.02 1.88
N GLN A 55 -10.50 7.10 2.54
CA GLN A 55 -10.84 8.46 2.10
C GLN A 55 -10.17 8.87 0.79
N MET A 56 -9.01 8.27 0.49
CA MET A 56 -8.22 8.55 -0.70
C MET A 56 -8.62 7.71 -1.91
N GLU A 57 -9.54 6.75 -1.78
CA GLU A 57 -9.98 5.92 -2.89
C GLU A 57 -10.51 6.76 -4.07
N GLY A 58 -10.02 6.46 -5.27
CA GLY A 58 -10.29 7.21 -6.51
C GLY A 58 -9.49 8.50 -6.69
N LYS A 59 -8.61 8.87 -5.75
CA LYS A 59 -7.87 10.15 -5.76
C LYS A 59 -6.38 9.96 -6.06
N PRO A 60 -5.73 10.96 -6.68
CA PRO A 60 -4.28 10.98 -6.80
C PRO A 60 -3.62 11.11 -5.42
N GLY A 61 -2.53 10.39 -5.22
CA GLY A 61 -1.82 10.36 -3.96
C GLY A 61 -0.36 9.93 -4.10
N ARG A 62 0.41 10.25 -3.07
CA ARG A 62 1.81 9.87 -2.93
C ARG A 62 1.96 8.92 -1.75
N ALA A 63 2.29 7.67 -2.04
CA ALA A 63 2.57 6.64 -1.05
C ALA A 63 4.05 6.64 -0.67
N SER A 64 4.36 6.68 0.62
CA SER A 64 5.68 6.34 1.14
C SER A 64 5.69 4.84 1.47
N VAL A 65 6.60 4.11 0.85
CA VAL A 65 6.63 2.65 0.84
C VAL A 65 7.94 2.16 1.44
N GLU A 66 7.85 1.30 2.44
CA GLU A 66 8.96 0.51 2.93
C GLU A 66 9.07 -0.79 2.12
N LEU A 67 10.26 -1.04 1.59
CA LEU A 67 10.63 -2.28 0.91
C LEU A 67 11.37 -3.17 1.90
N ARG A 68 10.74 -4.30 2.26
CA ARG A 68 11.33 -5.33 3.11
C ARG A 68 11.64 -6.57 2.30
N LYS A 69 12.93 -6.90 2.19
CA LYS A 69 13.38 -8.13 1.56
C LYS A 69 13.31 -9.27 2.57
N PHE A 70 12.64 -10.35 2.19
CA PHE A 70 12.55 -11.55 2.99
C PHE A 70 13.59 -12.56 2.49
N GLU A 71 14.76 -12.52 3.12
CA GLU A 71 15.97 -13.22 2.68
C GLU A 71 15.76 -14.73 2.42
N GLN A 72 14.87 -15.37 3.19
CA GLN A 72 14.58 -16.80 3.08
C GLN A 72 13.91 -17.20 1.75
N THR A 73 13.16 -16.30 1.12
CA THR A 73 12.42 -16.60 -0.13
C THR A 73 12.82 -15.69 -1.29
N GLY A 74 13.69 -14.71 -1.04
CA GLY A 74 14.04 -13.65 -2.00
C GLY A 74 12.89 -12.69 -2.32
N ARG A 75 11.70 -12.85 -1.70
CA ARG A 75 10.54 -12.00 -1.93
C ARG A 75 10.76 -10.61 -1.35
N ILE A 76 10.18 -9.62 -2.00
CA ILE A 76 10.13 -8.24 -1.52
C ILE A 76 8.68 -7.94 -1.14
N PHE A 77 8.50 -7.45 0.08
CA PHE A 77 7.24 -6.94 0.58
C PHE A 77 7.25 -5.41 0.50
N PHE A 78 6.07 -4.86 0.18
CA PHE A 78 5.84 -3.44 0.03
C PHE A 78 4.85 -3.03 1.11
N ASP A 79 5.31 -2.28 2.09
CA ASP A 79 4.48 -1.85 3.21
C ASP A 79 4.28 -0.33 3.15
N LEU A 80 3.03 0.09 3.31
CA LEU A 80 2.65 1.48 3.32
C LEU A 80 3.03 2.09 4.66
N VAL A 81 3.84 3.14 4.60
CA VAL A 81 4.27 3.91 5.78
C VAL A 81 3.42 5.18 5.92
N ALA A 82 3.16 5.85 4.80
CA ALA A 82 2.35 7.06 4.78
C ALA A 82 1.68 7.23 3.41
N LEU A 83 0.56 7.97 3.38
CA LEU A 83 -0.14 8.35 2.17
C LEU A 83 -0.45 9.85 2.23
N GLU A 84 -0.06 10.59 1.20
CA GLU A 84 -0.33 12.02 1.09
C GLU A 84 -1.28 12.27 -0.09
N ALA A 85 -2.27 13.13 0.09
CA ALA A 85 -3.13 13.56 -1.01
C ALA A 85 -2.35 14.47 -1.96
N MET A 86 -2.45 14.21 -3.27
CA MET A 86 -1.91 15.10 -4.28
C MET A 86 -3.03 16.00 -4.80
N LYS A 87 -2.68 17.27 -5.08
CA LYS A 87 -3.61 18.25 -5.67
C LYS A 87 -3.80 18.00 -7.16
#